data_AF-A0A965EY02-F1
#
_entry.id   AF-A0A965EY02-F1
#
_cell.length_a   1.000
_cell.length_b   1.000
_cell.length_c   1.000
_cell.angle_alpha   90.00
_cell.angle_beta   90.00
_cell.angle_gamma   90.00
#
_symmetry.space_group_name_H-M   'P 1'
#
loop_
_entity.id
_entity.type
_entity.pdbx_description
1 polymer ?
#
loop_
_entity_poly.entity_id
_entity_poly.type
_entity_poly.pdbx_seq_one_letter_code
_entity_poly.pdbx_strand_id
1 'polypeptide(L)' 'MGRGRAKAKQTKVARELKYSSPQTDFSQLQRELSGSEDDFDRDLEDDDSQRG' A
#
# COMPACT_ATOMS: atom_id res chain seq x y z
N MET A 1 -32.72 3.30 25.28
CA MET A 1 -32.39 1.86 25.15
C MET A 1 -31.61 1.46 23.89
N GLY A 2 -30.99 2.39 23.13
CA GLY A 2 -30.26 2.04 21.88
C GLY A 2 -28.73 2.17 21.93
N ARG A 3 -28.18 2.87 22.93
CA ARG A 3 -26.75 3.26 22.95
C ARG A 3 -25.78 2.07 23.12
N GLY A 4 -26.14 1.06 23.93
CA GLY A 4 -25.29 -0.11 24.15
C GLY A 4 -25.09 -0.96 22.88
N ARG A 5 -26.15 -1.14 22.08
CA ARG A 5 -26.07 -1.86 20.79
C ARG A 5 -25.23 -1.10 19.76
N ALA A 6 -25.40 0.21 19.67
CA ALA A 6 -24.58 1.05 18.80
C ALA A 6 -23.10 1.00 19.21
N LYS A 7 -22.81 1.12 20.51
CA LYS A 7 -21.44 1.00 21.04
C LYS A 7 -20.83 -0.36 20.72
N ALA A 8 -21.56 -1.45 20.92
CA ALA A 8 -21.10 -2.80 20.60
C ALA A 8 -20.77 -2.96 19.11
N LYS A 9 -21.64 -2.45 18.22
CA LYS A 9 -21.39 -2.45 16.76
C LYS A 9 -20.13 -1.67 16.41
N GLN A 10 -19.97 -0.45 16.95
CA GLN A 10 -18.80 0.39 16.67
C GLN A 10 -17.50 -0.23 17.18
N THR A 11 -17.50 -0.82 18.38
CA THR A 11 -16.32 -1.52 18.91
C THR A 11 -15.93 -2.73 18.06
N LYS A 12 -16.91 -3.47 17.50
CA LYS A 12 -16.63 -4.57 16.58
C LYS A 12 -15.96 -4.06 15.30
N VAL A 13 -16.53 -3.04 14.66
CA VAL A 13 -15.97 -2.44 13.43
C VAL A 13 -14.57 -1.88 13.69
N ALA A 14 -14.37 -1.15 14.79
CA ALA A 14 -13.06 -0.60 15.14
C ALA A 14 -12.01 -1.69 15.35
N ARG A 15 -12.37 -2.82 15.99
CA ARG A 15 -11.47 -3.97 16.15
C ARG A 15 -11.15 -4.59 14.80
N GLU A 16 -12.15 -4.80 13.95
CA GLU A 16 -11.95 -5.33 12.61
C GLU A 16 -11.02 -4.43 11.79
N LEU A 17 -11.21 -3.10 11.81
CA LEU A 17 -10.30 -2.17 11.13
C LEU A 17 -8.89 -2.15 11.71
N LYS A 18 -8.74 -2.23 13.03
CA LYS A 18 -7.42 -2.19 13.69
C LYS A 18 -6.60 -3.45 13.44
N TYR A 19 -7.25 -4.61 13.38
CA TYR A 19 -6.58 -5.91 13.30
C TYR A 19 -6.81 -6.62 11.95
N SER A 20 -7.56 -6.04 11.03
CA SER A 20 -7.57 -6.47 9.63
C SER A 20 -6.22 -6.07 9.05
N SER A 21 -5.40 -7.08 8.76
CA SER A 21 -4.31 -6.87 7.81
C SER A 21 -4.95 -6.77 6.42
N PRO A 22 -4.73 -5.68 5.66
CA PRO A 22 -5.06 -5.71 4.25
C PRO A 22 -4.30 -6.88 3.61
N GLN A 23 -4.99 -7.62 2.75
CA GLN A 23 -4.36 -8.64 1.93
C GLN A 23 -3.68 -7.93 0.77
N THR A 24 -2.39 -7.65 0.91
CA THR A 24 -1.58 -7.07 -0.15
C THR A 24 -1.39 -8.12 -1.24
N ASP A 25 -1.70 -7.77 -2.49
CA ASP A 25 -1.37 -8.62 -3.64
C ASP A 25 0.13 -8.44 -3.96
N PHE A 26 0.94 -9.37 -3.45
CA PHE A 26 2.38 -9.39 -3.70
C PHE A 26 2.72 -9.58 -5.18
N SER A 27 1.85 -10.22 -5.96
CA SER A 27 2.10 -10.45 -7.40
C SER A 27 1.95 -9.17 -8.21
N GLN A 28 0.98 -8.33 -7.84
CA GLN A 28 0.81 -6.99 -8.42
C GLN A 28 1.97 -6.08 -8.02
N LEU A 29 2.33 -6.07 -6.72
CA LEU A 29 3.43 -5.26 -6.20
C LEU A 29 4.76 -5.61 -6.86
N GLN A 30 5.07 -6.89 -7.04
CA GLN A 30 6.29 -7.32 -7.69
C GLN A 30 6.37 -6.85 -9.15
N ARG A 31 5.24 -6.89 -9.88
CA ARG A 31 5.18 -6.44 -11.27
C ARG A 31 5.41 -4.94 -11.40
N GLU A 32 4.83 -4.15 -10.50
CA GLU A 32 5.03 -2.70 -10.45
C GLU A 32 6.47 -2.34 -10.13
N LEU A 33 7.08 -3.02 -9.15
CA LEU A 33 8.46 -2.80 -8.77
C LEU A 33 9.43 -3.15 -9.91
N SER A 34 9.27 -4.33 -10.52
CA SER A 34 10.15 -4.78 -11.61
C SER A 34 10.03 -3.90 -12.86
N GLY A 35 8.84 -3.35 -13.14
CA GLY A 35 8.65 -2.45 -14.27
C GLY A 35 9.18 -1.04 -13.99
N SER A 36 9.19 -0.62 -12.73
CA SER A 36 9.69 0.70 -12.34
C SER A 36 11.23 0.72 -12.25
N GLU A 37 11.86 -0.39 -11.84
CA GLU A 37 13.34 -0.51 -11.79
C GLU A 37 13.98 -0.18 -13.15
N ASP A 38 13.43 -0.69 -14.26
CA ASP A 38 13.93 -0.40 -15.61
C ASP A 38 13.80 1.09 -16.01
N ASP A 39 12.75 1.78 -15.54
CA ASP A 39 12.55 3.21 -15.80
C ASP A 39 13.46 4.08 -14.89
N PHE A 40 13.65 3.67 -13.63
CA PHE A 40 14.58 4.33 -12.71
C PHE A 40 16.04 4.22 -13.19
N ASP A 41 16.45 3.05 -13.67
CA ASP A 41 17.81 2.87 -14.19
C ASP A 41 18.07 3.74 -15.43
N ARG A 42 17.09 3.87 -16.35
CA ARG A 42 17.22 4.78 -17.50
C ARG A 42 17.29 6.25 -17.11
N ASP A 43 16.49 6.68 -16.15
CA ASP A 43 16.49 8.06 -15.67
C ASP A 43 17.85 8.42 -15.01
N LEU A 44 18.47 7.46 -14.31
CA LEU A 44 19.79 7.63 -13.71
C LEU A 44 20.91 7.66 -14.75
N GLU A 45 20.82 6.84 -15.79
CA GLU A 45 21.78 6.83 -16.90
C GLU A 45 21.72 8.12 -17.74
N ASP A 46 20.53 8.69 -17.96
CA ASP A 46 20.37 9.95 -18.69
C ASP A 46 20.95 11.13 -17.88
N ASP A 47 20.71 11.20 -16.57
CA ASP A 47 21.25 12.26 -15.70
C ASP A 47 22.79 12.26 -15.64
N ASP A 48 23.42 11.08 -15.58
CA ASP A 48 24.89 10.97 -15.56
C ASP A 48 25.50 11.33 -16.93
N SER A 49 24.77 11.07 -18.02
CA SER A 49 25.21 11.41 -19.39
C SER A 49 25.14 12.91 -19.70
N GLN A 50 24.24 13.66 -19.05
CA GLN A 50 24.11 15.12 -19.26
C GLN A 50 25.07 15.96 -18.41
N ARG A 51 25.77 15.33 -17.45
CA ARG A 51 26.67 16.01 -16.50
C ARG A 51 28.15 15.98 -16.92
N GLY A 52 28.52 15.17 -17.92
CA GLY A 52 29.88 15.05 -18.48
C GLY A 52 30.13 15.97 -19.67
#